data_AF-A0A942X7R2-F1
#
_entry.id   AF-A0A942X7R2-F1
#
_cell.length_a   1.000
_cell.length_b   1.000
_cell.length_c   1.000
_cell.angle_alpha   90.00
_cell.angle_beta   90.00
_cell.angle_gamma   90.00
#
_symmetry.space_group_name_H-M   'P 1'
#
loop_
_entity.id
_entity.type
_entity.pdbx_description
1 polymer ?
#
loop_
_entity_poly.entity_id
_entity_poly.type
_entity_poly.pdbx_seq_one_letter_code
_entity_poly.pdbx_strand_id
1 'polypeptide(L)'
;MIKKSEVTGFLSFFKFPKPFIYDEKYKTLSNNAKMLYMLLFDRLELSLKNGWHDKEGNVFQYYTNEQLMIDLNCNSNKTIIKIKKELKDAGLMTEVRQGMNLPNRIYLDALNGSVESTFQEVQKVHTIKTENTKTENNNNKLSICKEVISYLNLKAKKNFKVDTASHQKFIKARLKEGYVLEDFKKVVDVMVAKWKGTEYEQYLQPQTLFGNKMDNYLNQPMPKRSTILTSTVDERLGF
;
A
#
# COMPACT_ATOMS: atom_id res chain seq x y z
N MET A 1 18.13 19.31 13.94
CA MET A 1 18.25 18.12 13.05
C MET A 1 17.63 16.94 13.77
N ILE A 2 16.77 16.15 13.11
CA ILE A 2 16.16 14.96 13.70
C ILE A 2 17.26 13.90 13.89
N LYS A 3 17.41 13.36 15.11
CA LYS A 3 18.41 12.32 15.38
C LYS A 3 17.94 10.96 14.86
N LYS A 4 18.88 10.08 14.52
CA LYS A 4 18.57 8.71 14.06
C LYS A 4 17.68 7.93 15.03
N SER A 5 17.86 8.14 16.34
CA SER A 5 17.08 7.54 17.42
C SER A 5 15.64 8.05 17.53
N GLU A 6 15.37 9.21 16.95
CA GLU A 6 14.11 9.92 17.04
C GLU A 6 13.21 9.66 15.82
N VAL A 7 13.79 9.17 14.72
CA VAL A 7 13.11 9.00 13.44
C VAL A 7 11.80 8.22 13.60
N THR A 8 11.82 7.06 14.28
CA THR A 8 10.66 6.17 14.40
C THR A 8 9.47 6.77 15.15
N GLY A 9 9.71 7.67 16.12
CA GLY A 9 8.66 8.38 16.84
C GLY A 9 8.01 9.50 16.02
N PHE A 10 8.69 10.00 14.99
CA PHE A 10 8.24 11.09 14.13
C PHE A 10 7.62 10.64 12.80
N LEU A 11 7.43 9.33 12.56
CA LEU A 11 6.96 8.80 11.26
C LEU A 11 5.44 8.85 11.03
N SER A 12 4.68 9.56 11.87
CA SER A 12 3.23 9.72 11.63
C SER A 12 3.00 10.86 10.62
N PHE A 13 2.62 10.50 9.40
CA PHE A 13 2.37 11.45 8.31
C PHE A 13 1.06 11.16 7.61
N PHE A 14 0.37 12.23 7.21
CA PHE A 14 -0.77 12.11 6.31
C PHE A 14 -0.32 11.88 4.87
N LYS A 15 -0.99 10.97 4.18
CA LYS A 15 -0.78 10.74 2.74
C LYS A 15 -1.43 11.87 1.94
N PHE A 16 -0.65 12.62 1.17
CA PHE A 16 -1.18 13.64 0.28
C PHE A 16 -1.54 13.04 -1.10
N PRO A 17 -2.81 13.06 -1.53
CA PRO A 17 -3.20 12.51 -2.82
C PRO A 17 -2.66 13.31 -4.01
N LYS A 18 -1.98 12.63 -4.94
CA LYS A 18 -1.46 13.24 -6.17
C LYS A 18 -2.50 13.97 -7.03
N PRO A 19 -3.76 13.46 -7.19
CA PRO A 19 -4.77 14.16 -7.99
C PRO A 19 -5.03 15.60 -7.54
N PHE A 20 -4.80 15.95 -6.27
CA PHE A 20 -4.90 17.34 -5.79
C PHE A 20 -3.88 18.31 -6.39
N ILE A 21 -2.83 17.79 -7.04
CA ILE A 21 -1.83 18.56 -7.77
C ILE A 21 -2.06 18.50 -9.28
N TYR A 22 -2.33 17.32 -9.82
CA TYR A 22 -2.27 17.07 -11.26
C TYR A 22 -3.63 17.07 -11.97
N ASP A 23 -4.73 16.74 -11.26
CA ASP A 23 -6.06 16.70 -11.85
C ASP A 23 -6.71 18.08 -11.75
N GLU A 24 -7.02 18.70 -12.89
CA GLU A 24 -7.67 20.01 -12.97
C GLU A 24 -9.01 20.04 -12.22
N LYS A 25 -9.70 18.90 -12.08
CA LYS A 25 -10.94 18.80 -11.28
C LYS A 25 -10.70 19.14 -9.81
N TYR A 26 -9.57 18.73 -9.24
CA TYR A 26 -9.29 18.86 -7.80
C TYR A 26 -8.23 19.90 -7.47
N LYS A 27 -7.51 20.41 -8.49
CA LYS A 27 -6.45 21.41 -8.34
C LYS A 27 -6.97 22.71 -7.71
N THR A 28 -8.20 23.10 -8.04
CA THR A 28 -8.88 24.31 -7.57
C THR A 28 -9.33 24.23 -6.10
N LEU A 29 -9.34 23.03 -5.50
CA LEU A 29 -9.68 22.86 -4.08
C LEU A 29 -8.73 23.66 -3.18
N SER A 30 -9.30 24.28 -2.15
CA SER A 30 -8.55 24.95 -1.10
C SER A 30 -7.68 23.96 -0.33
N ASN A 31 -6.55 24.46 0.22
CA ASN A 31 -5.66 23.61 1.01
C ASN A 31 -6.38 23.02 2.23
N ASN A 32 -7.31 23.76 2.84
CA ASN A 32 -8.10 23.24 3.96
C ASN A 32 -9.06 22.11 3.54
N ALA A 33 -9.63 22.16 2.33
CA ALA A 33 -10.41 21.05 1.78
C ALA A 33 -9.54 19.82 1.50
N LYS A 34 -8.36 20.02 0.92
CA LYS A 34 -7.37 18.95 0.71
C LYS A 34 -6.94 18.32 2.04
N MET A 35 -6.66 19.13 3.07
CA MET A 35 -6.34 18.67 4.41
C MET A 35 -7.50 17.91 5.06
N LEU A 36 -8.74 18.40 4.93
CA LEU A 36 -9.92 17.69 5.44
C LEU A 36 -10.03 16.30 4.80
N TYR A 37 -9.89 16.20 3.48
CA TYR A 37 -9.90 14.91 2.79
C TYR A 37 -8.80 13.98 3.34
N MET A 38 -7.58 14.48 3.51
CA MET A 38 -6.46 13.69 4.05
C MET A 38 -6.73 13.18 5.47
N LEU A 39 -7.30 14.02 6.34
CA LEU A 39 -7.70 13.65 7.71
C LEU A 39 -8.78 12.57 7.70
N LEU A 40 -9.81 12.72 6.86
CA LEU A 40 -10.88 11.73 6.74
C LEU A 40 -10.33 10.40 6.21
N PHE A 41 -9.47 10.45 5.19
CA PHE A 41 -8.87 9.27 4.58
C PHE A 41 -8.01 8.46 5.56
N ASP A 42 -7.17 9.13 6.36
CA ASP A 42 -6.35 8.48 7.39
C ASP A 42 -7.20 7.76 8.46
N ARG A 43 -8.37 8.34 8.78
CA ARG A 43 -9.31 7.78 9.74
C ARG A 43 -10.15 6.61 9.21
N LEU A 44 -10.12 6.28 7.92
CA LEU A 44 -10.89 5.15 7.37
C LEU A 44 -10.54 3.81 8.02
N GLU A 45 -9.27 3.60 8.38
CA GLU A 45 -8.86 2.38 9.06
C GLU A 45 -9.55 2.22 10.43
N LEU A 46 -9.75 3.33 11.15
CA LEU A 46 -10.49 3.34 12.41
C LEU A 46 -11.97 2.99 12.20
N SER A 47 -12.59 3.53 11.15
CA SER A 47 -13.98 3.19 10.80
C SER A 47 -14.14 1.70 10.49
N LEU A 48 -13.20 1.11 9.74
CA LEU A 48 -13.19 -0.33 9.47
C LEU A 48 -13.04 -1.16 10.75
N LYS A 49 -12.11 -0.80 11.63
CA LYS A 49 -11.91 -1.46 12.93
C LYS A 49 -13.16 -1.39 13.81
N ASN A 50 -13.89 -0.29 13.74
CA ASN A 50 -15.13 -0.07 14.49
C ASN A 50 -16.37 -0.69 13.82
N GLY A 51 -16.23 -1.34 12.66
CA GLY A 51 -17.36 -1.90 11.93
C GLY A 51 -18.32 -0.83 11.37
N TRP A 52 -17.83 0.39 11.12
CA TRP A 52 -18.63 1.50 10.60
C TRP A 52 -18.73 1.43 9.07
N HIS A 53 -19.62 0.55 8.62
CA HIS A 53 -20.04 0.42 7.24
C HIS A 53 -21.55 0.22 7.18
N ASP A 54 -22.17 0.63 6.08
CA ASP A 54 -23.58 0.36 5.86
C ASP A 54 -23.82 -1.02 5.20
N LYS A 55 -25.07 -1.29 4.84
CA LYS A 55 -25.50 -2.59 4.29
C LYS A 55 -24.85 -2.91 2.94
N GLU A 56 -24.38 -1.90 2.22
CA GLU A 56 -23.69 -2.05 0.92
C GLU A 56 -22.18 -2.20 1.11
N GLY A 57 -21.68 -2.11 2.35
CA GLY A 57 -20.25 -2.15 2.66
C GLY A 57 -19.57 -0.79 2.53
N ASN A 58 -20.32 0.30 2.30
CA ASN A 58 -19.72 1.64 2.21
C ASN A 58 -19.31 2.10 3.61
N VAL A 59 -18.03 2.43 3.75
CA VAL A 59 -17.44 2.88 5.02
C VAL A 59 -17.89 4.30 5.31
N PHE A 60 -18.33 4.55 6.54
CA PHE A 60 -18.66 5.90 7.02
C PHE A 60 -17.88 6.23 8.28
N GLN A 61 -17.86 7.51 8.64
CA GLN A 61 -17.28 7.98 9.88
C GLN A 61 -18.11 9.07 10.54
N TYR A 62 -17.86 9.27 11.84
CA TYR A 62 -18.43 10.38 12.60
C TYR A 62 -17.33 11.39 12.94
N TYR A 63 -17.60 12.66 12.65
CA TYR A 63 -16.71 13.78 12.91
C TYR A 63 -17.53 15.03 13.18
N THR A 64 -17.49 15.53 14.41
CA THR A 64 -18.22 16.74 14.76
C THR A 64 -17.53 17.97 14.15
N ASN A 65 -18.29 19.04 13.92
CA ASN A 65 -17.70 20.28 13.43
C ASN A 65 -16.68 20.86 14.42
N GLU A 66 -16.90 20.68 15.72
CA GLU A 66 -15.97 21.11 16.77
C GLU A 66 -14.63 20.37 16.70
N GLN A 67 -14.66 19.04 16.54
CA GLN A 67 -13.43 18.25 16.36
C GLN A 67 -12.70 18.68 15.08
N LEU A 68 -13.44 18.88 13.97
CA LEU A 68 -12.87 19.38 12.72
C LEU A 68 -12.23 20.76 12.86
N MET A 69 -12.81 21.65 13.67
CA MET A 69 -12.23 22.96 13.96
C MET A 69 -10.88 22.82 14.67
N ILE A 70 -10.77 21.92 15.64
CA ILE A 70 -9.53 21.66 16.36
C ILE A 70 -8.47 21.10 15.41
N ASP A 71 -8.80 20.05 14.67
CA ASP A 71 -7.82 19.32 13.85
C ASP A 71 -7.38 20.10 12.60
N LEU A 72 -8.25 20.96 12.05
CA LEU A 72 -7.92 21.87 10.95
C LEU A 72 -7.47 23.26 11.43
N ASN A 73 -7.35 23.48 12.74
CA ASN A 73 -7.02 24.77 13.34
C ASN A 73 -7.87 25.94 12.78
N CYS A 74 -9.18 25.73 12.74
CA CYS A 74 -10.16 26.67 12.20
C CYS A 74 -10.97 27.33 13.31
N ASN A 75 -11.11 28.66 13.25
CA ASN A 75 -11.74 29.45 14.32
C ASN A 75 -13.28 29.54 14.23
N SER A 76 -13.92 28.96 13.22
CA SER A 76 -15.38 29.05 13.09
C SER A 76 -16.04 27.86 12.42
N ASN A 77 -17.25 27.53 12.88
CA ASN A 77 -18.13 26.54 12.26
C ASN A 77 -18.47 26.88 10.81
N LYS A 78 -18.60 28.18 10.48
CA LYS A 78 -18.86 28.64 9.11
C LYS A 78 -17.74 28.22 8.16
N THR A 79 -16.49 28.28 8.61
CA THR A 79 -15.33 27.83 7.84
C THR A 79 -15.42 26.33 7.55
N ILE A 80 -15.73 25.50 8.56
CA ILE A 80 -15.90 24.05 8.36
C ILE A 80 -17.03 23.73 7.39
N ILE A 81 -18.18 24.42 7.50
CA ILE A 81 -19.30 24.24 6.57
C ILE A 81 -18.87 24.57 5.13
N LYS A 82 -18.11 25.64 4.92
CA LYS A 82 -17.58 26.01 3.60
C LYS A 82 -16.62 24.94 3.06
N ILE A 83 -15.69 24.46 3.88
CA ILE A 83 -14.73 23.41 3.49
C ILE A 83 -15.46 22.11 3.14
N LYS A 84 -16.43 21.67 3.96
CA LYS A 84 -17.26 20.50 3.68
C LYS A 84 -18.05 20.67 2.38
N LYS A 85 -18.64 21.85 2.16
CA LYS A 85 -19.37 22.15 0.93
C LYS A 85 -18.45 22.05 -0.29
N GLU A 86 -17.23 22.53 -0.20
CA GLU A 86 -16.24 22.45 -1.28
C GLU A 86 -15.92 20.99 -1.66
N LEU A 87 -15.73 20.09 -0.69
CA LEU A 87 -15.53 18.66 -0.97
C LEU A 87 -16.77 17.98 -1.53
N LYS A 88 -17.97 18.34 -1.06
CA LYS A 88 -19.24 17.85 -1.62
C LYS A 88 -19.42 18.26 -3.07
N ASP A 89 -19.18 19.54 -3.36
CA ASP A 89 -19.31 20.10 -4.71
C ASP A 89 -18.29 19.45 -5.68
N ALA A 90 -17.14 19.01 -5.18
CA ALA A 90 -16.15 18.24 -5.96
C ALA A 90 -16.46 16.73 -6.08
N GLY A 91 -17.49 16.23 -5.38
CA GLY A 91 -17.87 14.82 -5.35
C GLY A 91 -16.86 13.94 -4.61
N LEU A 92 -16.26 14.45 -3.53
CA LEU A 92 -15.27 13.75 -2.71
C LEU A 92 -15.79 13.36 -1.32
N MET A 93 -16.97 13.85 -0.95
CA MET A 93 -17.55 13.66 0.37
C MET A 93 -19.06 13.73 0.28
N THR A 94 -19.74 12.89 1.07
CA THR A 94 -21.19 12.94 1.26
C THR A 94 -21.52 12.89 2.75
N GLU A 95 -22.53 13.65 3.20
CA GLU A 95 -23.05 13.59 4.57
C GLU A 95 -24.51 13.15 4.56
N VAL A 96 -24.82 12.07 5.27
CA VAL A 96 -26.18 11.51 5.37
C VAL A 96 -26.72 11.71 6.78
N ARG A 97 -27.87 12.38 6.89
CA ARG A 97 -28.55 12.63 8.17
C ARG A 97 -29.18 11.33 8.69
N GLN A 98 -28.97 11.03 9.97
CA GLN A 98 -29.41 9.77 10.59
C GLN A 98 -30.69 9.90 11.44
N GLY A 99 -31.16 11.12 11.68
CA GLY A 99 -32.33 11.39 12.52
C GLY A 99 -32.13 12.63 13.37
N MET A 100 -33.03 12.86 14.33
CA MET A 100 -32.87 13.91 15.33
C MET A 100 -31.81 13.48 16.36
N ASN A 101 -30.92 14.40 16.75
CA ASN A 101 -29.83 14.19 17.73
C ASN A 101 -28.80 13.11 17.40
N LEU A 102 -28.84 12.51 16.21
CA LEU A 102 -27.81 11.58 15.74
C LEU A 102 -26.79 12.30 14.86
N PRO A 103 -25.49 11.97 15.00
CA PRO A 103 -24.46 12.54 14.14
C PRO A 103 -24.67 12.09 12.69
N ASN A 104 -24.34 12.98 11.76
CA ASN A 104 -24.37 12.65 10.34
C ASN A 104 -23.29 11.59 10.03
N ARG A 105 -23.63 10.63 9.17
CA ARG A 105 -22.63 9.74 8.57
C ARG A 105 -21.89 10.49 7.49
N ILE A 106 -20.57 10.55 7.62
CA ILE A 106 -19.68 11.10 6.61
C ILE A 106 -19.14 9.95 5.78
N TYR A 107 -19.34 10.01 4.47
CA TYR A 107 -18.78 9.12 3.47
C TYR A 107 -17.71 9.88 2.69
N LEU A 108 -16.62 9.20 2.34
CA LEU A 108 -15.55 9.75 1.52
C LEU A 108 -15.50 9.00 0.20
N ASP A 109 -15.48 9.74 -0.90
CA ASP A 109 -15.40 9.16 -2.24
C ASP A 109 -13.93 9.07 -2.69
N ALA A 110 -13.61 8.02 -3.43
CA ALA A 110 -12.29 7.84 -4.00
C ALA A 110 -12.02 8.92 -5.07
N LEU A 111 -10.80 9.44 -5.10
CA LEU A 111 -10.37 10.28 -6.20
C LEU A 111 -10.34 9.43 -7.48
N ASN A 112 -11.03 9.89 -8.53
CA ASN A 112 -10.95 9.27 -9.86
C ASN A 112 -9.47 9.10 -10.26
N GLY A 113 -8.96 7.86 -10.21
CA GLY A 113 -7.55 7.52 -10.44
C GLY A 113 -6.82 6.84 -9.26
N SER A 114 -7.37 6.84 -8.04
CA SER A 114 -6.64 6.32 -6.86
C SER A 114 -6.62 4.80 -6.70
N VAL A 115 -7.29 4.05 -7.58
CA VAL A 115 -7.24 2.57 -7.55
C VAL A 115 -6.19 2.01 -8.53
N GLU A 116 -5.72 2.80 -9.51
CA GLU A 116 -4.78 2.30 -10.55
C GLU A 116 -3.52 3.17 -10.80
N SER A 117 -3.46 4.46 -10.43
CA SER A 117 -2.40 5.36 -10.95
C SER A 117 -1.28 5.79 -9.99
N THR A 118 -1.22 5.30 -8.75
CA THR A 118 -0.24 5.83 -7.77
C THR A 118 1.23 5.54 -8.07
N PHE A 119 1.56 4.77 -9.12
CA PHE A 119 2.95 4.62 -9.61
C PHE A 119 3.35 5.59 -10.73
N GLN A 120 2.43 6.23 -11.46
CA GLN A 120 2.80 6.98 -12.67
C GLN A 120 2.94 8.51 -12.48
N GLU A 121 2.31 9.13 -11.47
CA GLU A 121 2.23 10.60 -11.45
C GLU A 121 3.31 11.36 -10.65
N VAL A 122 4.27 10.71 -9.99
CA VAL A 122 5.36 11.49 -9.30
C VAL A 122 6.30 12.19 -10.31
N GLN A 123 6.26 11.85 -11.60
CA GLN A 123 7.24 12.34 -12.57
C GLN A 123 6.97 13.74 -13.15
N LYS A 124 5.83 14.38 -12.86
CA LYS A 124 5.44 15.60 -13.60
C LYS A 124 5.65 16.95 -12.89
N VAL A 125 6.09 17.00 -11.64
CA VAL A 125 6.29 18.31 -10.95
C VAL A 125 7.72 18.40 -10.41
N HIS A 126 8.53 19.20 -11.13
CA HIS A 126 9.94 19.58 -10.93
C HIS A 126 11.01 18.59 -11.44
N THR A 127 11.43 18.74 -12.70
CA THR A 127 12.77 19.27 -13.04
C THR A 127 12.74 19.88 -14.45
N ILE A 128 13.43 20.99 -14.59
CA ILE A 128 13.67 21.77 -15.82
C ILE A 128 14.16 20.84 -16.96
N LYS A 129 13.70 21.12 -18.18
CA LYS A 129 14.05 20.41 -19.43
C LYS A 129 15.55 20.12 -19.54
N THR A 130 15.94 18.84 -19.64
CA THR A 130 17.01 18.40 -20.55
C THR A 130 16.85 16.90 -20.84
N GLU A 131 17.06 16.53 -22.10
CA GLU A 131 16.75 15.24 -22.74
C GLU A 131 17.44 14.04 -22.06
N ASN A 132 16.71 13.01 -21.59
CA ASN A 132 17.26 11.70 -21.20
C ASN A 132 16.20 10.57 -21.04
N THR A 133 15.43 10.26 -22.09
CA THR A 133 14.33 9.26 -22.06
C THR A 133 14.75 7.78 -22.02
N LYS A 134 16.05 7.43 -22.04
CA LYS A 134 16.51 6.02 -21.92
C LYS A 134 16.88 5.61 -20.49
N THR A 135 17.12 6.56 -19.58
CA THR A 135 17.69 6.28 -18.25
C THR A 135 16.60 5.97 -17.22
N GLU A 136 15.42 6.58 -17.34
CA GLU A 136 14.33 6.46 -16.37
C GLU A 136 13.69 5.06 -16.33
N ASN A 137 13.50 4.44 -17.50
CA ASN A 137 12.96 3.07 -17.60
C ASN A 137 13.91 2.03 -16.99
N ASN A 138 15.22 2.25 -17.08
CA ASN A 138 16.23 1.38 -16.46
C ASN A 138 16.25 1.55 -14.94
N ASN A 139 16.09 2.77 -14.43
CA ASN A 139 16.06 3.05 -13.00
C ASN A 139 14.83 2.45 -12.30
N ASN A 140 13.66 2.50 -12.93
CA ASN A 140 12.45 1.87 -12.39
C ASN A 140 12.57 0.33 -12.36
N LYS A 141 13.00 -0.29 -13.47
CA LYS A 141 13.27 -1.74 -13.52
C LYS A 141 14.33 -2.17 -12.51
N LEU A 142 15.35 -1.35 -12.29
CA LEU A 142 16.37 -1.60 -11.27
C LEU A 142 15.79 -1.51 -9.85
N SER A 143 14.92 -0.54 -9.58
CA SER A 143 14.22 -0.41 -8.29
C SER A 143 13.35 -1.64 -7.99
N ILE A 144 12.55 -2.10 -8.96
CA ILE A 144 11.73 -3.31 -8.82
C ILE A 144 12.61 -4.55 -8.57
N CYS A 145 13.72 -4.69 -9.30
CA CYS A 145 14.64 -5.80 -9.04
C CYS A 145 15.17 -5.79 -7.61
N LYS A 146 15.50 -4.60 -7.09
CA LYS A 146 15.99 -4.46 -5.71
C LYS A 146 14.92 -4.87 -4.70
N GLU A 147 13.69 -4.46 -4.90
CA GLU A 147 12.57 -4.79 -4.02
C GLU A 147 12.27 -6.29 -4.01
N VAL A 148 12.21 -6.94 -5.18
CA VAL A 148 11.95 -8.39 -5.29
C VAL A 148 13.00 -9.21 -4.55
N ILE A 149 14.30 -8.89 -4.70
CA ILE A 149 15.37 -9.62 -4.01
C ILE A 149 15.34 -9.36 -2.51
N SER A 150 15.04 -8.14 -2.09
CA SER A 150 14.91 -7.79 -0.67
C SER A 150 13.75 -8.56 -0.02
N TYR A 151 12.63 -8.70 -0.73
CA TYR A 151 11.47 -9.47 -0.27
C TYR A 151 11.77 -10.97 -0.17
N LEU A 152 12.45 -11.54 -1.17
CA LEU A 152 12.90 -12.94 -1.12
C LEU A 152 13.80 -13.19 0.08
N ASN A 153 14.78 -12.33 0.33
CA ASN A 153 15.67 -12.42 1.48
C ASN A 153 14.90 -12.43 2.81
N LEU A 154 13.95 -11.51 2.95
CA LEU A 154 13.10 -11.39 4.14
C LEU A 154 12.29 -12.68 4.39
N LYS A 155 11.61 -13.21 3.36
CA LYS A 155 10.70 -14.36 3.49
C LYS A 155 11.45 -15.69 3.62
N ALA A 156 12.48 -15.91 2.81
CA ALA A 156 13.26 -17.14 2.80
C ALA A 156 14.36 -17.15 3.90
N LYS A 157 14.54 -16.07 4.66
CA LYS A 157 15.68 -15.89 5.59
C LYS A 157 17.04 -16.13 4.88
N LYS A 158 17.20 -15.52 3.71
CA LYS A 158 18.43 -15.59 2.88
C LYS A 158 19.06 -14.19 2.78
N ASN A 159 20.29 -14.12 2.28
CA ASN A 159 21.08 -12.89 2.18
C ASN A 159 21.66 -12.70 0.76
N PHE A 160 20.83 -12.86 -0.28
CA PHE A 160 21.25 -12.60 -1.66
C PHE A 160 21.58 -11.13 -1.86
N LYS A 161 22.66 -10.84 -2.57
CA LYS A 161 23.08 -9.47 -2.90
C LYS A 161 22.10 -8.85 -3.90
N VAL A 162 21.49 -7.74 -3.49
CA VAL A 162 20.39 -7.06 -4.21
C VAL A 162 20.83 -6.45 -5.55
N ASP A 163 22.11 -6.10 -5.65
CA ASP A 163 22.79 -5.50 -6.79
C ASP A 163 23.36 -6.52 -7.81
N THR A 164 23.24 -7.82 -7.55
CA THR A 164 23.82 -8.85 -8.42
C THR A 164 23.14 -8.95 -9.78
N ALA A 165 23.90 -8.73 -10.86
CA ALA A 165 23.40 -8.73 -12.23
C ALA A 165 22.70 -10.04 -12.63
N SER A 166 23.23 -11.19 -12.21
CA SER A 166 22.64 -12.51 -12.51
C SER A 166 21.24 -12.67 -11.93
N HIS A 167 20.99 -12.16 -10.71
CA HIS A 167 19.66 -12.21 -10.09
C HIS A 167 18.68 -11.25 -10.78
N GLN A 168 19.15 -10.04 -11.11
CA GLN A 168 18.36 -9.04 -11.81
C GLN A 168 17.97 -9.47 -13.22
N LYS A 169 18.79 -10.28 -13.90
CA LYS A 169 18.52 -10.80 -15.24
C LYS A 169 17.17 -11.52 -15.31
N PHE A 170 16.89 -12.41 -14.36
CA PHE A 170 15.65 -13.18 -14.33
C PHE A 170 14.43 -12.30 -14.08
N ILE A 171 14.54 -11.33 -13.17
CA ILE A 171 13.46 -10.39 -12.87
C ILE A 171 13.20 -9.47 -14.07
N LYS A 172 14.25 -8.91 -14.68
CA LYS A 172 14.14 -8.04 -15.86
C LYS A 172 13.48 -8.73 -17.06
N ALA A 173 13.79 -10.02 -17.27
CA ALA A 173 13.13 -10.82 -18.31
C ALA A 173 11.62 -10.88 -18.07
N ARG A 174 11.19 -11.12 -16.84
CA ARG A 174 9.77 -11.20 -16.47
C ARG A 174 9.04 -9.86 -16.52
N LEU A 175 9.69 -8.78 -16.14
CA LEU A 175 9.14 -7.44 -16.35
C LEU A 175 8.92 -7.12 -17.83
N LYS A 176 9.71 -7.71 -18.75
CA LYS A 176 9.50 -7.56 -20.20
C LYS A 176 8.31 -8.39 -20.71
N GLU A 177 8.03 -9.51 -20.04
CA GLU A 177 6.90 -10.40 -20.33
C GLU A 177 5.56 -9.86 -19.77
N GLY A 178 5.59 -8.79 -18.96
CA GLY A 178 4.38 -8.12 -18.46
C GLY A 178 4.06 -8.40 -16.98
N TYR A 179 4.86 -9.22 -16.30
CA TYR A 179 4.68 -9.47 -14.86
C TYR A 179 4.96 -8.20 -14.04
N VAL A 180 4.19 -8.00 -12.98
CA VAL A 180 4.33 -6.88 -12.04
C VAL A 180 4.93 -7.33 -10.72
N LEU A 181 5.42 -6.38 -9.92
CA LEU A 181 6.06 -6.61 -8.62
C LEU A 181 5.27 -7.58 -7.71
N GLU A 182 3.94 -7.45 -7.68
CA GLU A 182 3.07 -8.28 -6.85
C GLU A 182 3.06 -9.76 -7.29
N ASP A 183 3.25 -10.04 -8.58
CA ASP A 183 3.40 -11.42 -9.07
C ASP A 183 4.66 -12.07 -8.50
N PHE A 184 5.76 -11.33 -8.44
CA PHE A 184 7.00 -11.83 -7.83
C PHE A 184 6.82 -12.10 -6.34
N LYS A 185 6.15 -11.19 -5.61
CA LYS A 185 5.87 -11.37 -4.18
C LYS A 185 5.00 -12.59 -3.93
N LYS A 186 3.96 -12.79 -4.74
CA LYS A 186 3.08 -13.98 -4.67
C LYS A 186 3.86 -15.27 -4.91
N VAL A 187 4.71 -15.33 -5.93
CA VAL A 187 5.59 -16.49 -6.18
C VAL A 187 6.49 -16.76 -4.98
N VAL A 188 7.10 -15.73 -4.40
CA VAL A 188 7.91 -15.88 -3.18
C VAL A 188 7.08 -16.46 -2.04
N ASP A 189 5.90 -15.93 -1.76
CA ASP A 189 5.06 -16.41 -0.66
C ASP A 189 4.60 -17.86 -0.84
N VAL A 190 4.16 -18.23 -2.05
CA VAL A 190 3.74 -19.61 -2.37
C VAL A 190 4.92 -20.57 -2.20
N MET A 191 6.07 -20.25 -2.78
CA MET A 191 7.20 -21.16 -2.79
C MET A 191 7.89 -21.24 -1.43
N VAL A 192 7.99 -20.13 -0.70
CA VAL A 192 8.49 -20.13 0.68
C VAL A 192 7.58 -20.97 1.58
N ALA A 193 6.26 -20.86 1.45
CA ALA A 193 5.33 -21.67 2.22
C ALA A 193 5.44 -23.17 1.94
N LYS A 194 5.81 -23.56 0.71
CA LYS A 194 5.94 -24.97 0.30
C LYS A 194 7.31 -25.57 0.60
N TRP A 195 8.37 -24.81 0.38
CA TRP A 195 9.73 -25.36 0.34
C TRP A 195 10.54 -25.09 1.60
N LYS A 196 10.21 -24.05 2.38
CA LYS A 196 10.94 -23.72 3.60
C LYS A 196 10.77 -24.84 4.64
N GLY A 197 11.88 -25.28 5.24
CA GLY A 197 11.91 -26.40 6.16
C GLY A 197 11.89 -27.78 5.49
N THR A 198 12.01 -27.84 4.16
CA THR A 198 12.11 -29.10 3.39
C THR A 198 13.45 -29.17 2.65
N GLU A 199 13.77 -30.32 2.05
CA GLU A 199 14.93 -30.47 1.15
C GLU A 199 14.90 -29.50 -0.04
N TYR A 200 13.73 -28.96 -0.39
CA TYR A 200 13.57 -28.00 -1.48
C TYR A 200 13.92 -26.55 -1.10
N GLU A 201 14.21 -26.27 0.17
CA GLU A 201 14.55 -24.91 0.62
C GLU A 201 15.77 -24.33 -0.11
N GLN A 202 16.73 -25.18 -0.50
CA GLN A 202 17.91 -24.79 -1.29
C GLN A 202 17.57 -24.19 -2.66
N TYR A 203 16.35 -24.42 -3.17
CA TYR A 203 15.88 -23.90 -4.44
C TYR A 203 15.13 -22.56 -4.31
N LEU A 204 14.99 -21.99 -3.10
CA LEU A 204 14.46 -20.65 -2.87
C LEU A 204 15.49 -19.57 -3.24
N GLN A 205 15.77 -19.46 -4.54
CA GLN A 205 16.74 -18.54 -5.12
C GLN A 205 16.18 -17.85 -6.38
N PRO A 206 16.70 -16.66 -6.76
CA PRO A 206 16.13 -15.85 -7.85
C PRO A 206 16.02 -16.58 -9.19
N GLN A 207 17.01 -17.39 -9.54
CA GLN A 207 17.00 -18.16 -10.79
C GLN A 207 15.88 -19.18 -10.84
N THR A 208 15.64 -19.90 -9.74
CA THR A 208 14.60 -20.94 -9.72
C THR A 208 13.21 -20.31 -9.72
N LEU A 209 12.99 -19.31 -8.86
CA LEU A 209 11.68 -18.69 -8.68
C LEU A 209 11.25 -17.85 -9.89
N PHE A 210 12.21 -17.14 -10.50
CA PHE A 210 11.95 -16.19 -11.58
C PHE A 210 12.54 -16.66 -12.93
N GLY A 211 12.92 -17.94 -13.03
CA GLY A 211 13.25 -18.63 -14.29
C GLY A 211 12.00 -19.14 -15.00
N ASN A 212 12.11 -19.80 -16.15
CA ASN A 212 11.01 -20.11 -17.11
C ASN A 212 9.72 -20.74 -16.54
N LYS A 213 9.72 -21.21 -15.29
CA LYS A 213 8.56 -21.82 -14.60
C LYS A 213 7.81 -20.84 -13.68
N MET A 214 8.12 -19.54 -13.70
CA MET A 214 7.49 -18.55 -12.81
C MET A 214 5.96 -18.58 -12.89
N ASP A 215 5.42 -18.67 -14.10
CA ASP A 215 3.97 -18.73 -14.32
C ASP A 215 3.31 -19.93 -13.61
N ASN A 216 3.96 -21.09 -13.66
CA ASN A 216 3.52 -22.29 -12.95
C ASN A 216 3.52 -22.10 -11.44
N TYR A 217 4.45 -21.33 -10.87
CA TYR A 217 4.47 -21.03 -9.44
C TYR A 217 3.40 -20.01 -9.06
N LEU A 218 3.17 -19.01 -9.91
CA LEU A 218 2.19 -17.94 -9.69
C LEU A 218 0.76 -18.46 -9.62
N ASN A 219 0.47 -19.51 -10.40
CA ASN A 219 -0.83 -20.16 -10.49
C ASN A 219 -1.04 -21.30 -9.49
N GLN A 220 -0.05 -21.60 -8.63
CA GLN A 220 -0.21 -22.62 -7.60
C GLN A 220 -1.06 -22.12 -6.42
N PRO A 221 -1.90 -22.99 -5.84
CA PRO A 221 -2.64 -22.66 -4.63
C PRO A 221 -1.68 -22.55 -3.43
N MET A 222 -1.98 -21.62 -2.53
CA MET A 222 -1.30 -21.53 -1.24
C MET A 222 -1.54 -22.82 -0.44
N PRO A 223 -0.49 -23.43 0.13
CA PRO A 223 -0.65 -24.64 0.94
C PRO A 223 -1.50 -24.33 2.18
N LYS A 224 -2.49 -25.18 2.46
CA LYS A 224 -3.28 -25.11 3.70
C LYS A 224 -2.34 -25.44 4.86
N ARG A 225 -2.34 -24.61 5.90
CA ARG A 225 -1.49 -24.75 7.08
C ARG A 225 -1.85 -26.06 7.80
N SER A 226 -1.11 -27.14 7.56
CA SER A 226 -1.24 -28.37 8.32
C SER A 226 -0.51 -28.20 9.67
N THR A 227 -1.25 -28.38 10.75
CA THR A 227 -0.72 -28.50 12.11
C THR A 227 0.08 -29.80 12.16
N ILE A 228 1.40 -29.73 12.02
CA ILE A 228 2.27 -30.87 12.30
C ILE A 228 2.42 -30.94 13.81
N LEU A 229 1.69 -31.86 14.43
CA LEU A 229 2.05 -32.44 15.73
C LEU A 229 3.48 -32.96 15.61
N THR A 230 4.36 -32.41 16.42
CA THR A 230 5.66 -32.97 16.71
C THR A 230 5.46 -34.40 17.22
N SER A 231 5.91 -35.41 16.46
CA SER A 231 6.07 -36.76 16.98
C SER A 231 7.07 -36.69 18.11
N THR A 232 6.57 -36.83 19.34
CA THR A 232 7.35 -37.04 20.55
C THR A 232 8.19 -38.29 20.38
N VAL A 233 9.45 -38.17 20.81
CA VAL A 233 10.40 -39.25 20.99
C VAL A 233 9.75 -40.36 21.82
N ASP A 234 9.80 -41.58 21.31
CA ASP A 234 9.35 -42.78 22.01
C ASP A 234 10.45 -43.23 23.00
N GLU A 235 10.32 -42.79 24.25
CA GLU A 235 11.08 -43.30 25.40
C GLU A 235 10.18 -44.15 26.28
N ARG A 236 9.79 -45.35 25.84
CA ARG A 236 9.28 -46.41 26.74
C ARG A 236 9.67 -47.82 26.29
N LEU A 237 10.95 -48.15 26.44
CA LEU A 237 11.39 -49.48 26.87
C LEU A 237 12.51 -49.33 27.89
N GLY A 238 12.16 -49.50 29.16
CA GLY A 238 13.06 -49.41 30.30
C GLY A 238 12.29 -49.66 31.60
N PHE A 239 12.21 -50.94 31.95
CA PHE A 239 11.53 -51.56 33.11
C PHE A 239 10.02 -51.82 32.98
#